data_AF-A0A316L432-F1
#
_entry.id   AF-A0A316L432-F1
#
_cell.length_a   1.000
_cell.length_b   1.000
_cell.length_c   1.000
_cell.angle_alpha   90.00
_cell.angle_beta   90.00
_cell.angle_gamma   90.00
#
_symmetry.space_group_name_H-M   'P 1'
#
loop_
_entity.id
_entity.type
_entity.pdbx_description
1 polymer ?
#
loop_
_entity_poly.entity_id
_entity_poly.type
_entity_poly.pdbx_seq_one_letter_code
_entity_poly.pdbx_strand_id
1 'polypeptide(L)'
;MAKFDDKTGKKFNMLTVKKYLGSSKWLCKCDCGNECIVASALLNEIPGRLKVKSCGCLREKNLPEKEDFFENIDCESKAYILGFIASDGCIQPELNRIKIDLKDIDEDILIKIQKEIGHKNKLSHYSQEIDIGDKHYTAHTSRLIISSKKMVKDLEKYGIVKNKSNVLNVTLDKIPREYFFDYLRGVIDGDGCISFVEGGTCNLTITTSTVMAEHLNKYIEDFLGESKFYFTHRHKDVLDNATLQATNKHFIYNILTRTYENETISLNRKKEKYLAYKHYYETKIKKS
;
A
#
# COMPACT_ATOMS: atom_id res chain seq x y z
N MET A 1 -29.69 32.81 27.98
CA MET A 1 -28.97 33.29 26.77
C MET A 1 -27.59 32.64 26.74
N ALA A 2 -27.23 31.96 25.66
CA ALA A 2 -25.87 31.44 25.50
C ALA A 2 -24.88 32.62 25.44
N LYS A 3 -23.81 32.57 26.23
CA LYS A 3 -22.80 33.63 26.30
C LYS A 3 -22.03 33.68 24.97
N PHE A 4 -21.95 34.87 24.35
CA PHE A 4 -21.15 35.07 23.14
C PHE A 4 -19.67 34.94 23.49
N ASP A 5 -19.01 33.89 22.99
CA ASP A 5 -17.57 33.70 23.12
C ASP A 5 -16.87 34.40 21.95
N ASP A 6 -16.33 35.60 22.21
CA ASP A 6 -15.52 36.30 21.22
C ASP A 6 -14.17 35.58 21.05
N LYS A 7 -13.89 35.22 19.79
CA LYS A 7 -12.66 34.53 19.40
C LYS A 7 -11.67 35.45 18.69
N THR A 8 -11.98 36.72 18.49
CA THR A 8 -11.12 37.69 17.80
C THR A 8 -9.72 37.75 18.40
N GLY A 9 -8.69 37.72 17.55
CA GLY A 9 -7.28 37.72 17.95
C GLY A 9 -6.74 36.36 18.44
N LYS A 10 -7.61 35.40 18.81
CA LYS A 10 -7.18 34.07 19.25
C LYS A 10 -6.62 33.27 18.06
N LYS A 11 -5.60 32.46 18.33
CA LYS A 11 -5.00 31.54 17.35
C LYS A 11 -5.44 30.10 17.63
N PHE A 12 -5.88 29.40 16.60
CA PHE A 12 -6.25 27.99 16.63
C PHE A 12 -5.47 27.25 15.54
N ASN A 13 -4.53 26.38 15.91
CA ASN A 13 -3.58 25.79 14.97
C ASN A 13 -2.88 26.89 14.14
N MET A 14 -3.02 26.87 12.80
CA MET A 14 -2.45 27.89 11.91
C MET A 14 -3.35 29.11 11.68
N LEU A 15 -4.53 29.18 12.31
CA LEU A 15 -5.55 30.18 12.01
C LEU A 15 -5.64 31.23 13.11
N THR A 16 -5.40 32.49 12.76
CA THR A 16 -5.63 33.65 13.63
C THR A 16 -6.97 34.28 13.28
N VAL A 17 -7.88 34.37 14.25
CA VAL A 17 -9.24 34.91 14.04
C VAL A 17 -9.19 36.42 13.88
N LYS A 18 -9.70 36.95 12.77
CA LYS A 18 -9.72 38.40 12.48
C LYS A 18 -11.03 39.07 12.87
N LYS A 19 -12.17 38.48 12.50
CA LYS A 19 -13.47 39.14 12.62
C LYS A 19 -14.62 38.13 12.65
N TYR A 20 -15.64 38.42 13.47
CA TYR A 20 -16.92 37.71 13.43
C TYR A 20 -17.77 38.15 12.22
N LEU A 21 -18.25 37.19 11.43
CA LEU A 21 -19.07 37.45 10.23
C LEU A 21 -20.57 37.24 10.46
N GLY A 22 -20.99 36.87 11.68
CA GLY A 22 -22.37 36.44 11.94
C GLY A 22 -22.57 34.94 11.71
N SER A 23 -23.76 34.45 12.10
CA SER A 23 -24.17 33.04 11.92
C SER A 23 -23.13 32.01 12.39
N SER A 24 -22.46 32.28 13.52
CA SER A 24 -21.40 31.42 14.07
C SER A 24 -20.22 31.20 13.10
N LYS A 25 -19.90 32.15 12.23
CA LYS A 25 -18.76 32.11 11.29
C LYS A 25 -17.74 33.20 11.58
N TRP A 26 -16.47 32.87 11.37
CA TRP A 26 -15.33 33.73 11.64
C TRP A 26 -14.42 33.81 10.42
N LEU A 27 -13.98 35.03 10.08
CA LEU A 27 -12.89 35.24 9.14
C LEU A 27 -11.57 34.99 9.87
N CYS A 28 -10.73 34.12 9.33
CA CYS A 28 -9.43 33.75 9.88
C CYS A 28 -8.32 34.01 8.86
N LYS A 29 -7.17 34.50 9.33
CA LYS A 29 -5.91 34.54 8.56
C LYS A 29 -5.09 33.30 8.89
N CYS A 30 -4.69 32.56 7.87
CA CYS A 30 -3.81 31.39 8.02
C CYS A 30 -2.33 31.80 8.00
N ASP A 31 -1.47 31.01 8.65
CA ASP A 31 -0.02 31.21 8.65
C ASP A 31 0.61 31.13 7.24
N CYS A 32 -0.10 30.56 6.24
CA CYS A 32 0.32 30.60 4.84
C CYS A 32 0.03 31.94 4.13
N GLY A 33 -0.63 32.89 4.80
CA GLY A 33 -1.01 34.20 4.25
C GLY A 33 -2.46 34.29 3.77
N ASN A 34 -3.08 33.16 3.38
CA ASN A 34 -4.46 33.14 2.88
C ASN A 34 -5.50 33.37 4.00
N GLU A 35 -6.69 33.83 3.61
CA GLU A 35 -7.83 33.97 4.51
C GLU A 35 -8.90 32.91 4.22
N CYS A 36 -9.61 32.48 5.25
CA CYS A 36 -10.72 31.53 5.13
C CYS A 36 -11.83 31.79 6.15
N ILE A 37 -13.04 31.36 5.82
CA ILE A 37 -14.21 31.42 6.70
C ILE A 37 -14.36 30.08 7.43
N VAL A 38 -14.40 30.12 8.75
CA VAL A 38 -14.48 28.92 9.60
C VAL A 38 -15.67 29.01 10.56
N ALA A 39 -16.40 27.91 10.70
CA ALA A 39 -17.47 27.80 11.69
C ALA A 39 -16.92 27.80 13.12
N SER A 40 -17.57 28.51 14.04
CA SER A 40 -17.18 28.65 15.45
C SER A 40 -16.97 27.29 16.13
N ALA A 41 -17.81 26.31 15.78
CA ALA A 41 -17.72 24.93 16.29
C ALA A 41 -16.40 24.24 15.94
N LEU A 42 -15.69 24.67 14.88
CA LEU A 42 -14.42 24.09 14.42
C LEU A 42 -13.19 24.86 14.94
N LEU A 43 -13.40 26.00 15.62
CA LEU A 43 -12.37 26.81 16.30
C LEU A 43 -12.38 26.49 17.80
N ASN A 44 -11.94 25.28 18.13
CA ASN A 44 -11.90 24.76 19.49
C ASN A 44 -10.61 23.95 19.74
N GLU A 45 -10.26 23.80 21.02
CA GLU A 45 -9.09 23.02 21.47
C GLU A 45 -9.48 21.71 22.18
N ILE A 46 -10.77 21.36 22.18
CA ILE A 46 -11.29 20.20 22.91
C ILE A 46 -10.73 18.91 22.28
N PRO A 47 -10.07 18.04 23.06
CA PRO A 47 -9.60 16.75 22.58
C PRO A 47 -10.74 15.92 21.99
N GLY A 48 -10.50 15.23 20.87
CA GLY A 48 -11.48 14.36 20.21
C GLY A 48 -12.56 15.07 19.38
N ARG A 49 -12.69 16.40 19.42
CA ARG A 49 -13.62 17.14 18.55
C ARG A 49 -12.98 17.52 17.22
N LEU A 50 -13.81 17.58 16.17
CA LEU A 50 -13.40 18.05 14.86
C LEU A 50 -12.96 19.52 14.94
N LYS A 51 -11.81 19.82 14.35
CA LYS A 51 -11.23 21.16 14.31
C LYS A 51 -10.55 21.43 12.97
N VAL A 52 -10.62 22.68 12.52
CA VAL A 52 -9.91 23.12 11.32
C VAL A 52 -8.48 23.51 11.72
N LYS A 53 -7.50 22.95 11.00
CA LYS A 53 -6.08 23.15 11.29
C LYS A 53 -5.42 24.27 10.48
N SER A 54 -5.96 24.57 9.30
CA SER A 54 -5.45 25.58 8.36
C SER A 54 -6.56 26.01 7.39
N CYS A 55 -6.29 26.95 6.49
CA CYS A 55 -7.22 27.33 5.42
C CYS A 55 -7.39 26.24 4.34
N GLY A 56 -6.71 25.09 4.45
CA GLY A 56 -6.64 24.05 3.43
C GLY A 56 -5.20 23.78 2.96
N CYS A 57 -4.29 24.74 3.16
CA CYS A 57 -2.90 24.64 2.69
C CYS A 57 -2.11 23.47 3.30
N LEU A 58 -2.46 22.99 4.50
CA LEU A 58 -1.84 21.77 5.04
C LEU A 58 -2.18 20.55 4.20
N ARG A 59 -3.40 20.49 3.64
CA ARG A 59 -3.79 19.38 2.77
C ARG A 59 -2.99 19.41 1.47
N GLU A 60 -2.83 20.58 0.86
CA GLU A 60 -2.04 20.76 -0.37
C GLU A 60 -0.56 20.41 -0.16
N LYS A 61 0.05 20.86 0.93
CA LYS A 61 1.45 20.53 1.26
C LYS A 61 1.68 19.03 1.50
N ASN A 62 0.64 18.30 1.86
CA ASN A 62 0.69 16.89 2.18
C ASN A 62 0.34 15.99 0.97
N LEU A 63 0.03 16.58 -0.18
CA LEU A 63 -0.15 15.85 -1.43
C LEU A 63 1.20 15.24 -1.86
N PRO A 64 1.18 14.07 -2.51
CA PRO A 64 2.37 13.52 -3.14
C PRO A 64 2.85 14.46 -4.27
N GLU A 65 4.17 14.57 -4.45
CA GLU A 65 4.73 15.39 -5.54
C GLU A 65 4.37 14.85 -6.93
N LYS A 66 4.30 13.53 -7.07
CA LYS A 66 3.98 12.85 -8.33
C LYS A 66 2.52 12.41 -8.36
N GLU A 67 1.56 13.34 -8.42
CA GLU A 67 0.12 12.97 -8.40
C GLU A 67 -0.32 12.07 -9.57
N ASP A 68 0.43 12.06 -10.67
CA ASP A 68 0.26 11.25 -11.88
C ASP A 68 1.01 9.91 -11.85
N PHE A 69 1.53 9.50 -10.69
CA PHE A 69 2.33 8.29 -10.54
C PHE A 69 1.65 7.03 -11.12
N PHE A 70 0.32 6.90 -10.97
CA PHE A 70 -0.45 5.76 -11.49
C PHE A 70 -1.16 6.06 -12.81
N GLU A 71 -0.91 7.20 -13.46
CA GLU A 71 -1.58 7.52 -14.73
C GLU A 71 -1.20 6.51 -15.82
N ASN A 72 0.10 6.20 -15.92
CA ASN A 72 0.66 5.17 -16.77
C ASN A 72 1.71 4.38 -15.99
N ILE A 73 1.74 3.06 -16.18
CA ILE A 73 2.75 2.16 -15.60
C ILE A 73 3.87 1.98 -16.62
N ASP A 74 4.85 2.88 -16.58
CA ASP A 74 5.91 3.02 -17.59
C ASP A 74 7.32 2.80 -17.03
N CYS A 75 7.44 2.31 -15.80
CA CYS A 75 8.72 1.93 -15.20
C CYS A 75 8.54 0.84 -14.12
N GLU A 76 9.66 0.20 -13.77
CA GLU A 76 9.76 -0.82 -12.72
C GLU A 76 9.07 -0.38 -11.42
N SER A 77 9.43 0.79 -10.88
CA SER A 77 8.95 1.20 -9.56
C SER A 77 7.43 1.45 -9.54
N LYS A 78 6.86 1.97 -10.62
CA LYS A 78 5.41 2.13 -10.74
C LYS A 78 4.68 0.79 -10.77
N ALA A 79 5.19 -0.17 -11.54
CA ALA A 79 4.59 -1.50 -11.65
C ALA A 79 4.67 -2.26 -10.32
N TYR A 80 5.85 -2.25 -9.69
CA TYR A 80 6.06 -2.83 -8.36
C TYR A 80 5.10 -2.25 -7.32
N ILE A 81 5.02 -0.91 -7.22
CA ILE A 81 4.17 -0.26 -6.23
C ILE A 81 2.68 -0.52 -6.52
N LEU A 82 2.29 -0.59 -7.80
CA LEU A 82 0.94 -0.98 -8.18
C LEU A 82 0.60 -2.39 -7.67
N GLY A 83 1.48 -3.37 -7.87
CA GLY A 83 1.31 -4.74 -7.38
C GLY A 83 1.28 -4.81 -5.85
N PHE A 84 2.15 -4.06 -5.19
CA PHE A 84 2.20 -4.00 -3.73
C PHE A 84 0.90 -3.42 -3.14
N ILE A 85 0.37 -2.35 -3.74
CA ILE A 85 -0.92 -1.76 -3.35
C ILE A 85 -2.07 -2.73 -3.67
N ALA A 86 -2.00 -3.48 -4.78
CA ALA A 86 -2.98 -4.52 -5.12
C ALA A 86 -3.06 -5.61 -4.03
N SER A 87 -1.96 -5.88 -3.32
CA SER A 87 -1.89 -6.81 -2.18
C SER A 87 -2.21 -6.16 -0.82
N ASP A 88 -1.31 -5.34 -0.28
CA ASP A 88 -1.45 -4.79 1.10
C ASP A 88 -2.15 -3.42 1.17
N GLY A 89 -2.43 -2.80 0.02
CA GLY A 89 -3.04 -1.46 -0.03
C GLY A 89 -4.54 -1.44 0.28
N CYS A 90 -4.97 -0.53 1.15
CA CYS A 90 -6.38 -0.28 1.46
C CYS A 90 -6.83 1.05 0.84
N ILE A 91 -7.74 0.99 -0.13
CA ILE A 91 -8.31 2.17 -0.79
C ILE A 91 -9.52 2.70 0.01
N GLN A 92 -9.53 4.00 0.29
CA GLN A 92 -10.60 4.73 0.97
C GLN A 92 -11.06 5.91 0.10
N PRO A 93 -11.89 5.67 -0.93
CA PRO A 93 -12.28 6.69 -1.91
C PRO A 93 -12.95 7.91 -1.30
N GLU A 94 -13.77 7.70 -0.26
CA GLU A 94 -14.51 8.75 0.45
C GLU A 94 -13.57 9.74 1.13
N LEU A 95 -12.36 9.30 1.48
CA LEU A 95 -11.31 10.11 2.07
C LEU A 95 -10.24 10.53 1.05
N ASN A 96 -10.31 10.04 -0.19
CA ASN A 96 -9.27 10.12 -1.22
C ASN A 96 -7.92 9.59 -0.71
N ARG A 97 -7.92 8.43 -0.04
CA ARG A 97 -6.74 7.87 0.61
C ARG A 97 -6.40 6.48 0.14
N ILE A 98 -5.10 6.24 0.02
CA ILE A 98 -4.47 4.93 -0.04
C ILE A 98 -3.79 4.75 1.32
N LYS A 99 -4.13 3.68 2.03
CA LYS A 99 -3.56 3.33 3.34
C LYS A 99 -2.80 2.01 3.21
N ILE A 100 -1.56 1.96 3.69
CA ILE A 100 -0.78 0.72 3.78
C ILE A 100 -0.32 0.58 5.23
N ASP A 101 -0.70 -0.53 5.88
CA ASP A 101 -0.34 -0.87 7.25
C ASP A 101 0.50 -2.13 7.22
N LEU A 102 1.76 -2.06 7.66
CA LEU A 102 2.69 -3.19 7.67
C LEU A 102 3.31 -3.35 9.05
N LYS A 103 3.76 -4.57 9.38
CA LYS A 103 4.62 -4.77 10.55
C LYS A 103 5.85 -3.87 10.44
N ASP A 104 6.29 -3.33 11.57
CA ASP A 104 7.44 -2.42 11.64
C ASP A 104 8.73 -2.99 11.02
N ILE A 105 8.92 -4.31 11.09
CA ILE A 105 10.04 -5.01 10.42
C ILE A 105 10.08 -4.79 8.90
N ASP A 106 8.93 -4.53 8.27
CA ASP A 106 8.79 -4.28 6.84
C ASP A 106 8.69 -2.76 6.55
N GLU A 107 9.01 -1.87 7.50
CA GLU A 107 8.89 -0.40 7.31
C GLU A 107 9.72 0.14 6.13
N ASP A 108 10.84 -0.49 5.81
CA ASP A 108 11.76 -0.02 4.78
C ASP A 108 11.08 0.09 3.40
N ILE A 109 10.10 -0.79 3.10
CA ILE A 109 9.36 -0.70 1.85
C ILE A 109 8.44 0.50 1.81
N LEU A 110 7.85 0.90 2.94
CA LEU A 110 7.04 2.11 3.02
C LEU A 110 7.89 3.35 2.75
N ILE A 111 9.13 3.38 3.26
CA ILE A 111 10.08 4.47 2.99
C ILE A 111 10.46 4.51 1.50
N LYS A 112 10.74 3.36 0.89
CA LYS A 112 11.01 3.26 -0.57
C LYS A 112 9.81 3.77 -1.38
N ILE A 113 8.58 3.33 -1.06
CA ILE A 113 7.34 3.80 -1.70
C ILE A 113 7.15 5.32 -1.54
N GLN A 114 7.38 5.85 -0.33
CA GLN A 114 7.30 7.30 -0.08
C GLN A 114 8.25 8.08 -0.98
N LYS A 115 9.50 7.61 -1.11
CA LYS A 115 10.50 8.23 -1.97
C LYS A 115 10.08 8.20 -3.44
N GLU A 116 9.61 7.06 -3.93
CA GLU A 116 9.18 6.91 -5.32
C GLU A 116 7.99 7.82 -5.67
N ILE A 117 7.04 7.97 -4.76
CA ILE A 117 5.84 8.81 -4.94
C ILE A 117 6.11 10.30 -4.68
N GLY A 118 7.24 10.64 -4.04
CA GLY A 118 7.53 12.00 -3.58
C GLY A 118 6.59 12.42 -2.44
N HIS A 119 6.32 11.50 -1.51
CA HIS A 119 5.47 11.76 -0.34
C HIS A 119 6.30 12.21 0.86
N LYS A 120 6.04 13.42 1.37
CA LYS A 120 6.88 14.05 2.41
C LYS A 120 6.44 13.80 3.86
N ASN A 121 5.24 13.25 4.08
CA ASN A 121 4.78 13.06 5.46
C ASN A 121 5.53 11.88 6.10
N LYS A 122 5.79 12.00 7.39
CA LYS A 122 6.32 10.88 8.16
C LYS A 122 5.31 9.74 8.21
N LEU A 123 5.83 8.52 8.24
CA LEU A 123 5.06 7.34 8.59
C LEU A 123 4.48 7.51 10.00
N SER A 124 3.30 6.93 10.23
CA SER A 124 2.70 6.86 11.56
C SER A 124 2.99 5.50 12.16
N HIS A 125 3.27 5.45 13.45
CA HIS A 125 3.55 4.22 14.18
C HIS A 125 2.51 4.01 15.27
N TYR A 126 2.07 2.78 15.43
CA TYR A 126 1.18 2.41 16.53
C TYR A 126 1.49 1.00 17.03
N SER A 127 1.20 0.78 18.31
CA SER A 127 1.28 -0.52 18.95
C SER A 127 -0.10 -0.98 19.39
N GLN A 128 -0.31 -2.29 19.34
CA GLN A 128 -1.50 -2.93 19.89
C GLN A 128 -1.06 -4.08 20.80
N GLU A 129 -1.57 -4.08 22.04
CA GLU A 129 -1.44 -5.24 22.92
C GLU A 129 -2.45 -6.31 22.49
N ILE A 130 -1.97 -7.53 22.32
CA ILE A 130 -2.74 -8.69 21.86
C ILE A 130 -2.52 -9.83 22.84
N ASP A 131 -3.62 -10.32 23.40
CA ASP A 131 -3.62 -11.48 24.28
C ASP A 131 -4.08 -12.71 23.49
N ILE A 132 -3.24 -13.73 23.41
CA ILE A 132 -3.56 -15.02 22.75
C ILE A 132 -3.35 -16.13 23.77
N GLY A 133 -4.45 -16.59 24.39
CA GLY A 133 -4.38 -17.49 25.54
C GLY A 133 -3.67 -16.80 26.71
N ASP A 134 -2.69 -17.48 27.32
CA ASP A 134 -1.90 -16.96 28.44
C ASP A 134 -0.69 -16.11 28.01
N LYS A 135 -0.59 -15.74 26.73
CA LYS A 135 0.56 -15.04 26.16
C LYS A 135 0.19 -13.62 25.77
N HIS A 136 0.97 -12.67 26.26
CA HIS A 136 0.86 -11.25 25.96
C HIS A 136 1.87 -10.86 24.87
N TYR A 137 1.38 -10.21 23.81
CA TYR A 137 2.18 -9.76 22.69
C TYR A 137 1.92 -8.30 22.37
N THR A 138 2.97 -7.54 22.11
CA THR A 138 2.84 -6.19 21.54
C THR A 138 3.11 -6.24 20.04
N ALA A 139 2.10 -5.91 19.23
CA ALA A 139 2.23 -5.82 17.78
C ALA A 139 2.53 -4.38 17.37
N HIS A 140 3.69 -4.16 16.75
CA HIS A 140 4.11 -2.87 16.21
C HIS A 140 3.76 -2.77 14.73
N THR A 141 3.16 -1.65 14.33
CA THR A 141 2.73 -1.41 12.95
C THR A 141 3.18 -0.03 12.47
N SER A 142 3.73 0.01 11.27
CA SER A 142 4.05 1.23 10.53
C SER A 142 3.00 1.47 9.45
N ARG A 143 2.56 2.72 9.34
CA ARG A 143 1.44 3.13 8.47
C ARG A 143 1.86 4.24 7.53
N LEU A 144 1.62 4.02 6.23
CA LEU A 144 1.67 5.02 5.18
C LEU A 144 0.25 5.44 4.79
N ILE A 145 -0.02 6.75 4.78
CA ILE A 145 -1.26 7.33 4.24
C ILE A 145 -0.91 8.28 3.11
N ILE A 146 -1.31 7.94 1.90
CA ILE A 146 -1.21 8.82 0.72
C ILE A 146 -2.60 9.40 0.47
N SER A 147 -2.73 10.72 0.53
CA SER A 147 -3.99 11.41 0.25
C SER A 147 -3.92 12.05 -1.13
N SER A 148 -4.53 11.43 -2.15
CA SER A 148 -4.64 12.00 -3.49
C SER A 148 -5.89 11.48 -4.20
N LYS A 149 -6.74 12.40 -4.65
CA LYS A 149 -7.95 12.05 -5.41
C LYS A 149 -7.60 11.45 -6.77
N LYS A 150 -6.56 12.00 -7.41
CA LYS A 150 -6.10 11.55 -8.73
C LYS A 150 -5.55 10.12 -8.65
N MET A 151 -4.65 9.84 -7.72
CA MET A 151 -4.10 8.48 -7.54
C MET A 151 -5.18 7.44 -7.23
N VAL A 152 -6.13 7.75 -6.34
CA VAL A 152 -7.25 6.84 -6.06
C VAL A 152 -8.04 6.53 -7.33
N LYS A 153 -8.37 7.55 -8.13
CA LYS A 153 -9.08 7.37 -9.41
C LYS A 153 -8.24 6.60 -10.44
N ASP A 154 -6.93 6.83 -10.48
CA ASP A 154 -6.04 6.13 -11.40
C ASP A 154 -5.92 4.64 -11.03
N LEU A 155 -5.87 4.30 -9.73
CA LEU A 155 -5.88 2.91 -9.25
C LEU A 155 -7.17 2.14 -9.62
N GLU A 156 -8.33 2.82 -9.65
CA GLU A 156 -9.58 2.22 -10.13
C GLU A 156 -9.46 1.71 -11.56
N LYS A 157 -8.65 2.36 -12.42
CA LYS A 157 -8.41 1.92 -13.80
C LYS A 157 -7.76 0.54 -13.86
N TYR A 158 -6.96 0.17 -12.85
CA TYR A 158 -6.27 -1.12 -12.78
C TYR A 158 -7.05 -2.16 -11.96
N GLY A 159 -8.28 -1.85 -11.52
CA GLY A 159 -9.11 -2.74 -10.72
C GLY A 159 -8.78 -2.73 -9.21
N ILE A 160 -7.94 -1.78 -8.76
CA ILE A 160 -7.56 -1.65 -7.35
C ILE A 160 -8.53 -0.68 -6.67
N VAL A 161 -9.58 -1.25 -6.09
CA VAL A 161 -10.74 -0.51 -5.54
C VAL A 161 -10.94 -0.78 -4.04
N LYS A 162 -11.91 -0.10 -3.42
CA LYS A 162 -12.35 -0.43 -2.05
C LYS A 162 -12.91 -1.86 -2.02
N ASN A 163 -12.63 -2.62 -0.95
CA ASN A 163 -12.99 -4.04 -0.84
C ASN A 163 -12.50 -4.87 -2.03
N LYS A 164 -11.34 -4.49 -2.60
CA LYS A 164 -10.67 -5.15 -3.72
C LYS A 164 -10.68 -6.68 -3.62
N SER A 165 -10.48 -7.24 -2.42
CA SER A 165 -10.46 -8.69 -2.20
C SER A 165 -11.75 -9.41 -2.58
N ASN A 166 -12.90 -8.71 -2.70
CA ASN A 166 -14.20 -9.28 -3.06
C ASN A 166 -14.65 -8.93 -4.49
N VAL A 167 -13.91 -8.05 -5.21
CA VAL A 167 -14.34 -7.47 -6.50
C VAL A 167 -13.15 -7.35 -7.47
N LEU A 168 -12.05 -8.08 -7.22
CA LEU A 168 -10.80 -7.86 -7.94
C LEU A 168 -10.95 -8.27 -9.40
N ASN A 169 -11.12 -7.28 -10.27
CA ASN A 169 -11.04 -7.42 -11.71
C ASN A 169 -9.77 -6.70 -12.18
N VAL A 170 -8.59 -7.24 -11.82
CA VAL A 170 -7.33 -6.62 -12.24
C VAL A 170 -7.21 -6.73 -13.73
N THR A 171 -7.05 -5.57 -14.38
CA THR A 171 -6.74 -5.49 -15.80
C THR A 171 -5.22 -5.53 -15.97
N LEU A 172 -4.66 -6.73 -15.82
CA LEU A 172 -3.23 -6.97 -16.13
C LEU A 172 -2.91 -6.55 -17.58
N ASP A 173 -3.90 -6.54 -18.47
CA ASP A 173 -3.77 -6.10 -19.86
C ASP A 173 -3.36 -4.62 -20.00
N LYS A 174 -3.52 -3.82 -18.94
CA LYS A 174 -3.11 -2.41 -18.90
C LYS A 174 -1.67 -2.20 -18.43
N ILE A 175 -1.02 -3.25 -17.95
CA ILE A 175 0.37 -3.21 -17.53
C ILE A 175 1.21 -3.62 -18.75
N PRO A 176 2.15 -2.78 -19.23
CA PRO A 176 3.02 -3.18 -20.33
C PRO A 176 3.73 -4.49 -20.03
N ARG A 177 3.84 -5.34 -21.06
CA ARG A 177 4.37 -6.70 -20.96
C ARG A 177 5.74 -6.75 -20.28
N GLU A 178 6.60 -5.77 -20.52
CA GLU A 178 7.93 -5.69 -19.92
C GLU A 178 7.92 -5.48 -18.38
N TYR A 179 6.86 -4.87 -17.83
CA TYR A 179 6.74 -4.58 -16.40
C TYR A 179 5.88 -5.59 -15.62
N PHE A 180 5.43 -6.67 -16.28
CA PHE A 180 4.61 -7.69 -15.62
C PHE A 180 5.34 -8.32 -14.42
N PHE A 181 6.62 -8.63 -14.55
CA PHE A 181 7.38 -9.25 -13.45
C PHE A 181 7.67 -8.27 -12.30
N ASP A 182 7.73 -6.98 -12.58
CA ASP A 182 7.84 -5.96 -11.52
C ASP A 182 6.52 -5.85 -10.74
N TYR A 183 5.38 -5.86 -11.44
CA TYR A 183 4.06 -5.95 -10.80
C TYR A 183 3.92 -7.23 -9.97
N LEU A 184 4.30 -8.39 -10.54
CA LEU A 184 4.28 -9.68 -9.86
C LEU A 184 5.18 -9.66 -8.62
N ARG A 185 6.35 -8.99 -8.68
CA ARG A 185 7.21 -8.80 -7.51
C ARG A 185 6.47 -8.08 -6.39
N GLY A 186 5.76 -6.99 -6.70
CA GLY A 186 4.92 -6.27 -5.73
C GLY A 186 3.86 -7.16 -5.07
N VAL A 187 3.21 -8.02 -5.87
CA VAL A 187 2.22 -8.99 -5.37
C VAL A 187 2.87 -10.08 -4.49
N ILE A 188 4.03 -10.61 -4.87
CA ILE A 188 4.77 -11.62 -4.07
C ILE A 188 5.25 -11.03 -2.74
N ASP A 189 5.64 -9.75 -2.75
CA ASP A 189 6.10 -9.07 -1.55
C ASP A 189 4.97 -8.90 -0.54
N GLY A 190 3.77 -8.51 -0.98
CA GLY A 190 2.61 -8.36 -0.10
C GLY A 190 1.93 -9.68 0.25
N ASP A 191 1.40 -10.40 -0.74
CA ASP A 191 0.57 -11.59 -0.54
C ASP A 191 1.32 -12.92 -0.67
N GLY A 192 2.59 -12.88 -1.08
CA GLY A 192 3.36 -14.09 -1.34
C GLY A 192 3.96 -14.72 -0.07
N CYS A 193 4.43 -15.96 -0.19
CA CYS A 193 5.36 -16.59 0.73
C CYS A 193 6.43 -17.35 -0.05
N ILE A 194 7.70 -17.10 0.30
CA ILE A 194 8.85 -17.86 -0.20
C ILE A 194 9.33 -18.69 0.99
N SER A 195 9.39 -20.00 0.82
CA SER A 195 10.00 -20.90 1.81
C SER A 195 10.93 -21.89 1.12
N PHE A 196 12.06 -22.15 1.76
CA PHE A 196 13.11 -22.98 1.21
C PHE A 196 13.84 -23.68 2.35
N VAL A 197 14.05 -24.98 2.18
CA VAL A 197 14.91 -25.81 3.04
C VAL A 197 15.99 -26.41 2.16
N GLU A 198 17.25 -26.21 2.53
CA GLU A 198 18.39 -26.78 1.79
C GLU A 198 18.30 -28.31 1.77
N GLY A 199 18.50 -28.93 0.59
CA GLY A 199 18.28 -30.36 0.38
C GLY A 199 16.81 -30.80 0.39
N GLY A 200 15.88 -29.92 0.78
CA GLY A 200 14.45 -30.22 0.92
C GLY A 200 13.58 -29.59 -0.17
N THR A 201 12.42 -29.10 0.27
CA THR A 201 11.40 -28.46 -0.56
C THR A 201 11.66 -26.96 -0.72
N CYS A 202 11.22 -26.43 -1.85
CA CYS A 202 11.07 -24.99 -2.06
C CYS A 202 9.60 -24.76 -2.40
N ASN A 203 8.98 -23.75 -1.78
CA ASN A 203 7.62 -23.35 -2.07
C ASN A 203 7.58 -21.85 -2.37
N LEU A 204 6.84 -21.52 -3.41
CA LEU A 204 6.34 -20.18 -3.67
C LEU A 204 4.82 -20.24 -3.59
N THR A 205 4.22 -19.47 -2.69
CA THR A 205 2.77 -19.32 -2.60
C THR A 205 2.37 -17.86 -2.83
N ILE A 206 1.21 -17.61 -3.42
CA ILE A 206 0.57 -16.29 -3.50
C ILE A 206 -0.90 -16.47 -3.14
N THR A 207 -1.35 -15.87 -2.03
CA THR A 207 -2.75 -15.97 -1.58
C THR A 207 -3.51 -14.74 -2.02
N THR A 208 -4.55 -14.91 -2.82
CA THR A 208 -5.32 -13.79 -3.42
C THR A 208 -6.75 -14.25 -3.75
N SER A 209 -7.58 -13.37 -4.33
CA SER A 209 -8.87 -13.78 -4.89
C SER A 209 -8.71 -14.80 -6.01
N THR A 210 -9.74 -15.62 -6.24
CA THR A 210 -9.71 -16.67 -7.26
C THR A 210 -9.45 -16.11 -8.66
N VAL A 211 -10.13 -15.02 -9.01
CA VAL A 211 -9.98 -14.32 -10.31
C VAL A 211 -8.54 -13.84 -10.52
N MET A 212 -7.92 -13.27 -9.47
CA MET A 212 -6.55 -12.80 -9.56
C MET A 212 -5.56 -13.95 -9.73
N ALA A 213 -5.78 -15.04 -9.00
CA ALA A 213 -4.95 -16.24 -9.12
C ALA A 213 -5.00 -16.81 -10.54
N GLU A 214 -6.20 -16.90 -11.14
CA GLU A 214 -6.38 -17.33 -12.54
C GLU A 214 -5.68 -16.41 -13.53
N HIS A 215 -5.83 -15.09 -13.38
CA HIS A 215 -5.18 -14.11 -14.24
C HIS A 215 -3.65 -14.16 -14.14
N LEU A 216 -3.10 -14.20 -12.93
CA LEU A 216 -1.66 -14.34 -12.71
C LEU A 216 -1.14 -15.64 -13.33
N ASN A 217 -1.84 -16.75 -13.13
CA ASN A 217 -1.47 -18.06 -13.67
C ASN A 217 -1.42 -18.03 -15.21
N LYS A 218 -2.46 -17.48 -15.84
CA LYS A 218 -2.55 -17.33 -17.29
C LYS A 218 -1.42 -16.48 -17.85
N TYR A 219 -1.16 -15.32 -17.24
CA TYR A 219 -0.07 -14.45 -17.68
C TYR A 219 1.27 -15.15 -17.57
N ILE A 220 1.54 -15.83 -16.45
CA ILE A 220 2.78 -16.58 -16.26
C ILE A 220 2.95 -17.66 -17.33
N GLU A 221 1.88 -18.38 -17.67
CA GLU A 221 1.86 -19.35 -18.77
C GLU A 221 2.16 -18.67 -20.12
N ASP A 222 1.53 -17.52 -20.42
CA ASP A 222 1.77 -16.75 -21.66
C ASP A 222 3.21 -16.21 -21.76
N PHE A 223 3.90 -15.99 -20.64
CA PHE A 223 5.29 -15.53 -20.61
C PHE A 223 6.30 -16.67 -20.69
N LEU A 224 6.04 -17.79 -20.02
CA LEU A 224 7.01 -18.87 -19.84
C LEU A 224 6.75 -20.07 -20.76
N GLY A 225 5.58 -20.13 -21.42
CA GLY A 225 5.12 -21.29 -22.18
C GLY A 225 4.61 -22.45 -21.31
N GLU A 226 4.73 -22.32 -19.99
CA GLU A 226 4.18 -23.25 -19.00
C GLU A 226 3.87 -22.50 -17.70
N SER A 227 2.84 -22.92 -16.98
CA SER A 227 2.68 -22.60 -15.56
C SER A 227 2.68 -23.88 -14.74
N LYS A 228 3.50 -23.89 -13.68
CA LYS A 228 3.56 -24.99 -12.70
C LYS A 228 2.98 -24.60 -11.35
N PHE A 229 2.10 -23.59 -11.34
CA PHE A 229 1.26 -23.32 -10.19
C PHE A 229 0.08 -24.29 -10.15
N TYR A 230 -0.28 -24.72 -8.96
CA TYR A 230 -1.55 -25.37 -8.69
C TYR A 230 -2.36 -24.55 -7.70
N PHE A 231 -3.68 -24.68 -7.77
CA PHE A 231 -4.61 -23.94 -6.92
C PHE A 231 -4.89 -24.73 -5.65
N THR A 232 -4.88 -24.03 -4.52
CA THR A 232 -5.34 -24.55 -3.24
C THR A 232 -6.29 -23.55 -2.59
N HIS A 233 -7.21 -24.04 -1.76
CA HIS A 233 -8.11 -23.21 -0.97
C HIS A 233 -7.77 -23.36 0.50
N ARG A 234 -7.44 -22.24 1.17
CA ARG A 234 -6.98 -22.24 2.56
C ARG A 234 -8.09 -22.64 3.54
N HIS A 235 -9.32 -22.24 3.24
CA HIS A 235 -10.52 -22.63 3.98
C HIS A 235 -11.56 -23.17 2.99
N LYS A 236 -12.01 -24.41 3.20
CA LYS A 236 -13.00 -25.05 2.31
C LYS A 236 -14.33 -24.29 2.25
N ASP A 237 -14.64 -23.51 3.28
CA ASP A 237 -15.93 -22.84 3.47
C ASP A 237 -15.94 -21.36 3.03
N VAL A 238 -14.82 -20.84 2.51
CA VAL A 238 -14.71 -19.44 2.03
C VAL A 238 -14.45 -19.46 0.54
N LEU A 239 -15.39 -18.92 -0.24
CA LEU A 239 -15.40 -19.00 -1.71
C LEU A 239 -14.28 -18.19 -2.41
N ASP A 240 -13.69 -17.19 -1.74
CA ASP A 240 -12.73 -16.26 -2.36
C ASP A 240 -11.39 -16.21 -1.59
N ASN A 241 -10.63 -17.30 -1.64
CA ASN A 241 -9.39 -17.47 -0.88
C ASN A 241 -8.31 -18.30 -1.60
N ALA A 242 -8.25 -18.22 -2.93
CA ALA A 242 -7.33 -19.01 -3.72
C ALA A 242 -5.87 -18.78 -3.32
N THR A 243 -5.07 -19.83 -3.40
CA THR A 243 -3.63 -19.76 -3.26
C THR A 243 -2.98 -20.46 -4.44
N LEU A 244 -2.23 -19.69 -5.24
CA LEU A 244 -1.31 -20.24 -6.22
C LEU A 244 -0.13 -20.81 -5.45
N GLN A 245 0.18 -22.09 -5.64
CA GLN A 245 1.33 -22.74 -5.04
C GLN A 245 2.19 -23.43 -6.10
N ALA A 246 3.50 -23.21 -6.02
CA ALA A 246 4.48 -23.91 -6.83
C ALA A 246 5.52 -24.59 -5.93
N THR A 247 5.90 -25.81 -6.32
CA THR A 247 6.95 -26.61 -5.66
C THR A 247 8.08 -27.02 -6.60
N ASN A 248 7.89 -26.81 -7.91
CA ASN A 248 8.90 -27.13 -8.91
C ASN A 248 10.09 -26.16 -8.81
N LYS A 249 11.26 -26.72 -8.50
CA LYS A 249 12.47 -25.93 -8.20
C LYS A 249 12.91 -25.03 -9.36
N HIS A 250 12.94 -25.56 -10.59
CA HIS A 250 13.33 -24.77 -11.76
C HIS A 250 12.33 -23.66 -12.07
N PHE A 251 11.04 -23.94 -11.98
CA PHE A 251 9.99 -22.95 -12.19
C PHE A 251 10.05 -21.81 -11.16
N ILE A 252 10.18 -22.14 -9.87
CA ILE A 252 10.35 -21.13 -8.82
C ILE A 252 11.60 -20.30 -9.06
N TYR A 253 12.72 -20.93 -9.41
CA TYR A 253 13.95 -20.22 -9.74
C TYR A 253 13.75 -19.23 -10.89
N ASN A 254 13.07 -19.64 -11.96
CA ASN A 254 12.78 -18.78 -13.10
C ASN A 254 11.90 -17.58 -12.72
N ILE A 255 10.83 -17.81 -11.95
CA ILE A 255 9.95 -16.73 -11.47
C ILE A 255 10.73 -15.76 -10.60
N LEU A 256 11.40 -16.24 -9.55
CA LEU A 256 12.09 -15.37 -8.60
C LEU A 256 13.25 -14.61 -9.24
N THR A 257 13.96 -15.22 -10.19
CA THR A 257 15.00 -14.53 -10.96
C THR A 257 14.40 -13.39 -11.78
N ARG A 258 13.28 -13.61 -12.47
CA ARG A 258 12.64 -12.56 -13.26
C ARG A 258 12.05 -11.44 -12.40
N THR A 259 11.66 -11.73 -11.16
CA THR A 259 11.11 -10.71 -10.26
C THR A 259 12.20 -9.95 -9.51
N TYR A 260 13.23 -10.60 -8.96
CA TYR A 260 14.19 -9.98 -8.02
C TYR A 260 15.58 -9.71 -8.59
N GLU A 261 15.95 -10.26 -9.76
CA GLU A 261 17.24 -9.96 -10.36
C GLU A 261 17.29 -8.49 -10.79
N ASN A 262 18.37 -7.79 -10.41
CA ASN A 262 18.59 -6.37 -10.74
C ASN A 262 17.49 -5.40 -10.27
N GLU A 263 16.65 -5.81 -9.33
CA GLU A 263 15.57 -4.96 -8.81
C GLU A 263 16.09 -3.72 -8.06
N THR A 264 15.34 -2.62 -8.18
CA THR A 264 15.61 -1.35 -7.48
C THR A 264 14.69 -1.12 -6.27
N ILE A 265 13.58 -1.85 -6.19
CA ILE A 265 12.60 -1.79 -5.10
C ILE A 265 11.95 -3.16 -4.80
N SER A 266 12.13 -3.63 -3.56
CA SER A 266 11.57 -4.88 -3.02
C SER A 266 11.59 -4.90 -1.49
N LEU A 267 10.88 -5.86 -0.89
CA LEU A 267 11.03 -6.22 0.52
C LEU A 267 12.34 -6.97 0.76
N ASN A 268 13.17 -6.45 1.67
CA ASN A 268 14.50 -7.02 1.93
C ASN A 268 14.43 -8.51 2.33
N ARG A 269 13.51 -8.88 3.25
CA ARG A 269 13.35 -10.26 3.71
C ARG A 269 12.97 -11.26 2.59
N LYS A 270 12.33 -10.78 1.52
CA LYS A 270 11.94 -11.61 0.36
C LYS A 270 13.09 -11.73 -0.63
N LYS A 271 13.78 -10.62 -0.88
CA LYS A 271 15.03 -10.59 -1.65
C LYS A 271 16.08 -11.51 -1.06
N GLU A 272 16.29 -11.48 0.26
CA GLU A 272 17.24 -12.36 0.95
C GLU A 272 16.92 -13.84 0.74
N LYS A 273 15.64 -14.22 0.81
CA LYS A 273 15.20 -15.60 0.53
C LYS A 273 15.44 -16.00 -0.91
N TYR A 274 15.19 -15.10 -1.86
CA TYR A 274 15.53 -15.32 -3.27
C TYR A 274 17.03 -15.52 -3.45
N LEU A 275 17.88 -14.66 -2.88
CA LEU A 275 19.34 -14.76 -3.00
C LEU A 275 19.86 -16.09 -2.44
N ALA A 276 19.37 -16.50 -1.27
CA ALA A 276 19.69 -17.80 -0.69
C ALA A 276 19.28 -18.96 -1.62
N TYR A 277 18.06 -18.89 -2.17
CA TYR A 277 17.56 -19.90 -3.09
C TYR A 277 18.32 -19.96 -4.41
N LYS A 278 18.65 -18.79 -4.99
CA LYS A 278 19.45 -18.66 -6.21
C LYS A 278 20.81 -19.33 -6.04
N HIS A 279 21.52 -18.99 -4.95
CA HIS A 279 22.81 -19.58 -4.65
C HIS A 279 22.74 -21.12 -4.56
N TYR A 280 21.75 -21.65 -3.84
CA TYR A 280 21.53 -23.09 -3.76
C TYR A 280 21.23 -23.72 -5.11
N TYR A 281 20.33 -23.11 -5.90
CA TYR A 281 19.94 -23.63 -7.20
C TYR A 281 21.14 -23.69 -8.16
N GLU A 282 21.93 -22.62 -8.25
CA GLU A 282 23.09 -22.53 -9.14
C GLU A 282 24.25 -23.44 -8.72
N THR A 283 24.40 -23.72 -7.43
CA THR A 283 25.52 -24.55 -6.92
C THR A 283 25.18 -26.03 -6.81
N LYS A 284 23.94 -26.38 -6.50
CA LYS A 284 23.54 -27.77 -6.20
C LYS A 284 22.61 -28.39 -7.23
N ILE A 285 21.74 -27.60 -7.88
CA ILE A 285 20.74 -28.15 -8.80
C ILE A 285 21.20 -28.04 -10.25
N LYS A 286 21.55 -26.84 -10.70
CA LYS A 286 21.91 -26.58 -12.10
C LYS A 286 23.21 -27.28 -12.54
N LYS A 287 24.09 -27.60 -11.59
CA LYS A 287 25.36 -28.31 -11.82
C LYS A 287 25.24 -29.83 -11.74
N SER A 288 24.08 -30.36 -11.34
CA SER A 288 23.78 -31.80 -11.29
C SER A 288 23.04 -32.23 -12.56
#